data_AF-A0A497RG04-F1
#
_entry.id   AF-A0A497RG04-F1
#
_cell.length_a   1.000
_cell.length_b   1.000
_cell.length_c   1.000
_cell.angle_alpha   90.00
_cell.angle_beta   90.00
_cell.angle_gamma   90.00
#
_symmetry.space_group_name_H-M   'P 1'
#
loop_
_entity.id
_entity.type
_entity.pdbx_description
1 polymer ?
#
loop_
_entity_poly.entity_id
_entity_poly.type
_entity_poly.pdbx_seq_one_letter_code
_entity_poly.pdbx_strand_id
1 'polypeptide(L)'
;MTMKGTYIFLLVAGLSLVIVMLVIIVIYKTIIRDIYTLAETSPEILIEKNLLSPTKKKVVFIGDSLTRANVSKSFIEKVEEKLGGEKYQYINAGINSELSYHVLTRLESIQHLEPDYIIILIGTNDVNWEFYTRHHKRLWKRLHLPEQPTKQSYEENLTRIVKTLKEKAAKAKIALCSLPILGEKEQHPAFQEAITYSRIIEKVAKEEGVAYLPVNEEMIAYLRKNPSKSKFNYSIRLVERAIYHRYIRKQDLDEISKKFGFSLLTDQIHLNSKGAEIVANLVCDFLRDE
;
A
#
# COMPACT_ATOMS: atom_id res chain seq x y z
N MET A 1 21.46 43.50 33.95
CA MET A 1 20.49 42.40 34.17
C MET A 1 20.93 41.65 35.42
N THR A 2 20.08 41.53 36.45
CA THR A 2 20.46 40.87 37.71
C THR A 2 20.61 39.35 37.49
N MET A 3 21.51 38.67 38.22
CA MET A 3 21.69 37.21 38.10
C MET A 3 20.36 36.44 38.20
N LYS A 4 19.43 36.91 39.05
CA LYS A 4 18.07 36.34 39.18
C LYS A 4 17.26 36.43 37.88
N GLY A 5 17.35 37.55 37.16
CA GLY A 5 16.65 37.72 35.88
C GLY A 5 17.17 36.79 34.79
N THR A 6 18.49 36.56 34.74
CA THR A 6 19.10 35.60 33.81
C THR A 6 18.69 34.16 34.13
N TYR A 7 18.63 33.77 35.40
CA TYR A 7 18.18 32.44 35.82
C TYR A 7 16.72 32.15 35.47
N ILE A 8 15.82 33.11 35.73
CA ILE A 8 14.39 32.98 35.39
C ILE A 8 14.22 32.86 33.87
N PHE A 9 14.94 33.68 33.09
CA PHE A 9 14.90 33.60 31.63
C PHE A 9 15.36 32.24 31.10
N LEU A 10 16.48 31.70 31.61
CA LEU A 10 16.97 30.38 31.20
C LEU A 10 16.01 29.24 31.59
N LEU A 11 15.36 29.32 32.76
CA LEU A 11 14.34 28.39 33.19
C LEU A 11 13.11 28.41 32.27
N VAL A 12 12.61 29.60 31.93
CA VAL A 12 11.45 29.76 31.03
C VAL A 12 11.79 29.29 29.61
N ALA A 13 12.98 29.62 29.11
CA ALA A 13 13.45 29.14 27.81
C ALA A 13 13.61 27.61 27.78
N GLY A 14 14.16 27.03 28.84
CA GLY A 14 14.29 25.57 29.00
C GLY A 14 12.93 24.88 29.04
N LEU A 15 11.98 25.39 29.83
CA LEU A 15 10.62 24.85 29.90
C LEU A 15 9.90 24.95 28.55
N SER A 16 10.07 26.07 27.83
CA SER A 16 9.49 26.27 26.50
C SER A 16 10.04 25.25 25.48
N LEU A 17 11.34 24.97 25.51
CA LEU A 17 11.95 23.95 24.65
C LEU A 17 11.39 22.55 24.95
N VAL A 18 11.22 22.21 26.23
CA VAL A 18 10.63 20.93 26.65
C VAL A 18 9.19 20.81 26.14
N ILE A 19 8.38 21.86 26.26
CA ILE A 19 7.00 21.88 25.75
C ILE A 19 6.99 21.66 24.23
N VAL A 20 7.83 22.37 23.48
CA VAL A 20 7.92 22.20 22.01
C VAL A 20 8.32 20.77 21.64
N MET A 21 9.29 20.18 22.35
CA MET A 21 9.67 18.78 22.13
C MET A 21 8.52 17.81 22.41
N LEU A 22 7.77 18.01 23.52
CA LEU A 22 6.62 17.18 23.85
C LEU A 22 5.53 17.28 22.77
N VAL A 23 5.25 18.49 22.27
CA VAL A 23 4.30 18.70 21.17
C VAL A 23 4.75 17.96 19.91
N ILE A 24 6.03 18.03 19.53
CA ILE A 24 6.58 17.30 18.37
C ILE A 24 6.42 15.78 18.56
N ILE A 25 6.71 15.26 19.75
CA ILE A 25 6.55 13.83 20.06
C ILE A 25 5.10 13.40 19.95
N VAL A 26 4.15 14.20 20.47
CA VAL A 26 2.71 13.90 20.37
C VAL A 26 2.27 13.89 18.91
N ILE A 27 2.62 14.91 18.13
CA ILE A 27 2.30 14.99 16.70
C ILE A 27 2.87 13.77 15.95
N TYR A 28 4.14 13.43 16.19
CA TYR A 28 4.77 12.26 15.59
C TYR A 28 4.03 10.97 15.94
N LYS A 29 3.70 10.75 17.22
CA LYS A 29 2.95 9.58 17.67
C LYS A 29 1.56 9.49 17.05
N THR A 30 0.85 10.61 16.94
CA THR A 30 -0.47 10.66 16.28
C THR A 30 -0.35 10.27 14.81
N ILE A 31 0.61 10.83 14.08
CA ILE A 31 0.82 10.50 12.67
C ILE A 31 1.15 9.02 12.48
N ILE A 32 2.08 8.48 13.28
CA ILE A 32 2.43 7.06 13.22
C ILE A 32 1.22 6.19 13.55
N ARG A 33 0.45 6.53 14.58
CA ARG A 33 -0.79 5.81 14.90
C ARG A 33 -1.75 5.82 13.70
N ASP A 34 -2.02 6.97 13.12
CA ASP A 34 -2.95 7.10 12.00
C ASP A 34 -2.46 6.34 10.75
N ILE A 35 -1.14 6.30 10.52
CA ILE A 35 -0.52 5.52 9.45
C ILE A 35 -0.68 4.01 9.69
N TYR A 36 -0.51 3.52 10.91
CA TYR A 36 -0.52 2.08 11.18
C TYR A 36 -1.84 1.53 11.73
N THR A 37 -2.86 2.37 11.92
CA THR A 37 -4.22 1.92 12.24
C THR A 37 -4.79 1.17 11.05
N LEU A 38 -5.59 0.11 11.29
CA LEU A 38 -6.29 -0.65 10.24
C LEU A 38 -7.42 0.15 9.59
N ALA A 39 -7.85 -0.26 8.40
CA ALA A 39 -9.01 0.34 7.74
C ALA A 39 -10.28 0.10 8.56
N GLU A 40 -11.21 1.06 8.55
CA GLU A 40 -12.52 0.85 9.20
C GLU A 40 -13.27 -0.35 8.61
N THR A 41 -13.00 -0.66 7.34
CA THR A 41 -13.50 -1.83 6.61
C THR A 41 -12.53 -3.01 6.62
N SER A 42 -11.59 -3.09 7.58
CA SER A 42 -10.68 -4.24 7.68
C SER A 42 -11.38 -5.48 8.22
N PRO A 43 -10.87 -6.69 7.91
CA PRO A 43 -11.42 -7.95 8.42
C PRO A 43 -11.62 -7.94 9.93
N GLU A 44 -10.61 -7.50 10.68
CA GLU A 44 -10.58 -7.49 12.14
C GLU A 44 -11.70 -6.62 12.70
N ILE A 45 -11.85 -5.39 12.19
CA ILE A 45 -12.87 -4.44 12.65
C ILE A 45 -14.28 -4.91 12.26
N LEU A 46 -14.46 -5.43 11.05
CA LEU A 46 -15.77 -5.89 10.59
C LEU A 46 -16.25 -7.12 11.38
N ILE A 47 -15.34 -8.04 11.71
CA ILE A 47 -15.66 -9.22 12.53
C ILE A 47 -15.96 -8.79 13.97
N GLU A 48 -15.08 -8.01 14.59
CA GLU A 48 -15.24 -7.56 15.99
C GLU A 48 -16.55 -6.80 16.21
N LYS A 49 -16.93 -5.95 15.24
CA LYS A 49 -18.15 -5.13 15.32
C LYS A 49 -19.38 -5.77 14.68
N ASN A 50 -19.28 -7.00 14.17
CA ASN A 50 -20.35 -7.70 13.47
C ASN A 50 -20.98 -6.87 12.32
N LEU A 51 -20.13 -6.29 11.47
CA LEU A 51 -20.50 -5.40 10.36
C LEU A 51 -20.46 -6.09 8.98
N LEU A 52 -20.29 -7.41 8.94
CA LEU A 52 -20.36 -8.17 7.69
C LEU A 52 -21.79 -8.22 7.17
N SER A 53 -21.96 -7.91 5.90
CA SER A 53 -23.26 -7.97 5.23
C SER A 53 -23.62 -9.42 4.92
N PRO A 54 -24.83 -9.88 5.28
CA PRO A 54 -25.30 -11.22 4.92
C PRO A 54 -25.82 -11.31 3.49
N THR A 55 -26.07 -10.18 2.81
CA THR A 55 -26.73 -10.13 1.50
C THR A 55 -25.83 -9.65 0.36
N LYS A 56 -24.79 -8.87 0.67
CA LYS A 56 -23.88 -8.33 -0.34
C LYS A 56 -22.76 -9.31 -0.64
N LYS A 57 -22.32 -9.33 -1.90
CA LYS A 57 -21.11 -10.07 -2.29
C LYS A 57 -19.88 -9.42 -1.66
N LYS A 58 -19.04 -10.19 -0.99
CA LYS A 58 -17.86 -9.68 -0.27
C LYS A 58 -16.66 -9.66 -1.21
N VAL A 59 -16.08 -8.47 -1.40
CA VAL A 59 -14.87 -8.24 -2.19
C VAL A 59 -13.74 -7.90 -1.24
N VAL A 60 -12.82 -8.84 -1.05
CA VAL A 60 -11.67 -8.67 -0.15
C VAL A 60 -10.45 -8.21 -0.94
N PHE A 61 -9.89 -7.08 -0.53
CA PHE A 61 -8.67 -6.52 -1.10
C PHE A 61 -7.49 -6.82 -0.17
N ILE A 62 -6.62 -7.72 -0.58
CA ILE A 62 -5.43 -8.11 0.17
C ILE A 62 -4.23 -7.33 -0.39
N GLY A 63 -3.47 -6.67 0.48
CA GLY A 63 -2.27 -5.99 0.05
C GLY A 63 -1.55 -5.21 1.12
N ASP A 64 -0.76 -4.24 0.66
CA ASP A 64 0.10 -3.39 1.48
C ASP A 64 -0.47 -1.97 1.66
N SER A 65 0.41 -0.95 1.69
CA SER A 65 0.03 0.45 1.80
C SER A 65 -0.78 0.99 0.63
N LEU A 66 -0.63 0.41 -0.56
CA LEU A 66 -1.42 0.77 -1.73
C LEU A 66 -2.89 0.40 -1.55
N THR A 67 -3.14 -0.72 -0.87
CA THR A 67 -4.48 -1.22 -0.54
C THR A 67 -5.03 -0.50 0.70
N ARG A 68 -4.20 -0.29 1.72
CA ARG A 68 -4.59 0.43 2.95
C ARG A 68 -5.04 1.88 2.67
N ALA A 69 -4.37 2.52 1.71
CA ALA A 69 -4.73 3.81 1.11
C ALA A 69 -4.87 5.02 2.07
N ASN A 70 -4.13 5.06 3.18
CA ASN A 70 -4.04 6.27 4.02
C ASN A 70 -2.85 7.19 3.64
N VAL A 71 -1.86 6.64 2.93
CA VAL A 71 -0.72 7.36 2.31
C VAL A 71 -0.73 7.28 0.78
N SER A 72 -1.75 6.64 0.20
CA SER A 72 -1.99 6.47 -1.23
C SER A 72 -3.43 6.85 -1.54
N LYS A 73 -3.73 7.29 -2.77
CA LYS A 73 -5.12 7.40 -3.20
C LYS A 73 -5.74 6.00 -3.27
N SER A 74 -6.97 5.87 -2.78
CA SER A 74 -7.67 4.60 -2.69
C SER A 74 -8.23 4.18 -4.04
N PHE A 75 -7.80 3.04 -4.55
CA PHE A 75 -8.46 2.42 -5.70
C PHE A 75 -9.75 1.70 -5.29
N ILE A 76 -9.88 1.28 -4.02
CA ILE A 76 -11.10 0.65 -3.49
C ILE A 76 -12.26 1.65 -3.48
N GLU A 77 -12.02 2.88 -3.02
CA GLU A 77 -13.03 3.95 -3.05
C GLU A 77 -13.47 4.22 -4.49
N LYS A 78 -12.55 4.19 -5.46
CA LYS A 78 -12.89 4.35 -6.88
C LYS A 78 -13.68 3.18 -7.46
N VAL A 79 -13.45 1.96 -6.98
CA VAL A 79 -14.27 0.79 -7.35
C VAL A 79 -15.68 0.97 -6.79
N GLU A 80 -15.81 1.38 -5.53
CA GLU A 80 -17.09 1.67 -4.87
C GLU A 80 -17.85 2.81 -5.56
N GLU A 81 -17.18 3.90 -5.94
CA GLU A 81 -17.75 5.00 -6.72
C GLU A 81 -18.32 4.51 -8.07
N LYS A 82 -17.67 3.54 -8.71
CA LYS A 82 -18.04 3.04 -10.05
C LYS A 82 -19.10 1.94 -10.02
N LEU A 83 -19.14 1.12 -8.98
CA LEU A 83 -20.01 -0.06 -8.90
C LEU A 83 -21.11 0.06 -7.84
N GLY A 84 -20.99 1.02 -6.92
CA GLY A 84 -21.93 1.24 -5.82
C GLY A 84 -21.84 0.19 -4.71
N GLY A 85 -22.30 0.57 -3.51
CA GLY A 85 -22.31 -0.31 -2.34
C GLY A 85 -23.54 -1.21 -2.22
N GLU A 86 -24.45 -1.27 -3.19
CA GLU A 86 -25.70 -2.04 -3.08
C GLU A 86 -25.45 -3.55 -3.21
N LYS A 87 -24.65 -3.94 -4.21
CA LYS A 87 -24.34 -5.35 -4.53
C LYS A 87 -23.12 -5.88 -3.79
N TYR A 88 -22.14 -5.02 -3.51
CA TYR A 88 -20.85 -5.41 -2.98
C TYR A 88 -20.60 -4.81 -1.60
N GLN A 89 -19.94 -5.58 -0.74
CA GLN A 89 -19.26 -5.07 0.44
C GLN A 89 -17.75 -5.10 0.19
N TYR A 90 -17.12 -3.94 0.22
CA TYR A 90 -15.69 -3.79 -0.01
C TYR A 90 -14.92 -3.90 1.31
N ILE A 91 -14.02 -4.88 1.41
CA ILE A 91 -13.29 -5.20 2.63
C ILE A 91 -11.80 -4.92 2.41
N ASN A 92 -11.25 -3.96 3.13
CA ASN A 92 -9.87 -3.52 2.97
C ASN A 92 -8.94 -4.28 3.93
N ALA A 93 -8.30 -5.34 3.43
CA ALA A 93 -7.28 -6.11 4.16
C ALA A 93 -5.85 -5.60 3.85
N GLY A 94 -5.68 -4.33 3.48
CA GLY A 94 -4.39 -3.70 3.27
C GLY A 94 -3.69 -3.32 4.58
N ILE A 95 -2.40 -3.67 4.72
CA ILE A 95 -1.59 -3.26 5.89
C ILE A 95 -0.29 -2.61 5.43
N ASN A 96 -0.02 -1.41 5.95
CA ASN A 96 1.13 -0.62 5.55
C ASN A 96 2.45 -1.38 5.76
N SER A 97 3.36 -1.24 4.78
CA SER A 97 4.72 -1.80 4.79
C SER A 97 4.82 -3.33 4.71
N GLU A 98 3.71 -4.05 4.52
CA GLU A 98 3.76 -5.50 4.45
C GLU A 98 4.39 -6.05 3.16
N LEU A 99 5.10 -7.17 3.30
CA LEU A 99 5.60 -8.00 2.21
C LEU A 99 4.66 -9.19 2.00
N SER A 100 4.83 -9.92 0.89
CA SER A 100 4.02 -11.12 0.61
C SER A 100 4.11 -12.17 1.73
N TYR A 101 5.25 -12.28 2.42
CA TYR A 101 5.38 -13.16 3.58
C TYR A 101 4.40 -12.80 4.71
N HIS A 102 4.19 -11.52 5.01
CA HIS A 102 3.30 -11.14 6.11
C HIS A 102 1.85 -11.52 5.80
N VAL A 103 1.44 -11.44 4.53
CA VAL A 103 0.11 -11.87 4.09
C VAL A 103 -0.13 -13.34 4.44
N LEU A 104 0.87 -14.23 4.25
CA LEU A 104 0.76 -15.66 4.63
C LEU A 104 0.38 -15.85 6.10
N THR A 105 0.89 -14.99 6.98
CA THR A 105 0.68 -15.10 8.43
C THR A 105 -0.71 -14.68 8.88
N ARG A 106 -1.51 -14.06 8.00
CA ARG A 106 -2.85 -13.54 8.32
C ARG A 106 -3.94 -13.98 7.35
N LEU A 107 -3.72 -15.05 6.58
CA LEU A 107 -4.73 -15.59 5.68
C LEU A 107 -5.97 -16.14 6.40
N GLU A 108 -5.83 -16.55 7.66
CA GLU A 108 -6.93 -17.09 8.46
C GLU A 108 -8.04 -16.04 8.70
N SER A 109 -7.68 -14.80 9.04
CA SER A 109 -8.68 -13.73 9.23
C SER A 109 -9.47 -13.43 7.97
N ILE A 110 -8.87 -13.61 6.80
CA ILE A 110 -9.52 -13.44 5.49
C ILE A 110 -10.50 -14.59 5.19
N GLN A 111 -10.20 -15.81 5.62
CA GLN A 111 -11.05 -16.98 5.37
C GLN A 111 -12.39 -16.88 6.10
N HIS A 112 -12.38 -16.38 7.34
CA HIS A 112 -13.58 -16.20 8.15
C HIS A 112 -14.59 -15.19 7.57
N LEU A 113 -14.18 -14.43 6.54
CA LEU A 113 -15.07 -13.52 5.85
C LEU A 113 -15.99 -14.21 4.86
N GLU A 114 -15.67 -15.43 4.41
CA GLU A 114 -16.35 -16.11 3.29
C GLU A 114 -16.46 -15.21 2.04
N PRO A 115 -15.33 -14.85 1.40
CA PRO A 115 -15.33 -13.93 0.28
C PRO A 115 -15.93 -14.52 -1.01
N ASP A 116 -16.57 -13.67 -1.81
CA ASP A 116 -16.98 -13.99 -3.18
C ASP A 116 -15.88 -13.62 -4.19
N TYR A 117 -15.13 -12.55 -3.89
CA TYR A 117 -14.02 -12.07 -4.70
C TYR A 117 -12.82 -11.75 -3.83
N ILE A 118 -11.63 -12.10 -4.32
CA ILE A 118 -10.37 -11.74 -3.69
C ILE A 118 -9.48 -11.06 -4.71
N ILE A 119 -9.10 -9.82 -4.43
CA ILE A 119 -8.16 -9.03 -5.23
C ILE A 119 -6.86 -8.91 -4.45
N ILE A 120 -5.76 -9.36 -5.04
CA ILE A 120 -4.45 -9.36 -4.39
C ILE A 120 -3.55 -8.35 -5.10
N LEU A 121 -3.11 -7.33 -4.35
CA LEU A 121 -2.10 -6.36 -4.77
C LEU A 121 -0.99 -6.31 -3.71
N ILE A 122 0.02 -7.16 -3.86
CA ILE A 122 1.14 -7.32 -2.92
C ILE A 122 2.45 -7.61 -3.64
N GLY A 123 3.55 -7.03 -3.15
CA GLY A 123 4.90 -7.25 -3.68
C GLY A 123 5.73 -5.98 -3.81
N THR A 124 5.12 -4.80 -3.68
CA THR A 124 5.80 -3.50 -3.69
C THR A 124 6.93 -3.45 -2.66
N ASN A 125 6.70 -3.95 -1.45
CA ASN A 125 7.70 -3.98 -0.39
C ASN A 125 8.74 -5.08 -0.58
N ASP A 126 8.38 -6.20 -1.23
CA ASP A 126 9.31 -7.24 -1.64
C ASP A 126 10.34 -6.71 -2.65
N VAL A 127 9.91 -5.87 -3.60
CA VAL A 127 10.82 -5.15 -4.51
C VAL A 127 11.64 -4.10 -3.74
N ASN A 128 10.98 -3.28 -2.92
CA ASN A 128 11.65 -2.22 -2.16
C ASN A 128 12.67 -2.73 -1.15
N TRP A 129 12.60 -4.01 -0.77
CA TRP A 129 13.64 -4.66 0.02
C TRP A 129 15.02 -4.46 -0.61
N GLU A 130 15.16 -4.68 -1.92
CA GLU A 130 16.43 -4.54 -2.63
C GLU A 130 16.95 -3.10 -2.64
N PHE A 131 16.06 -2.11 -2.69
CA PHE A 131 16.41 -0.69 -2.87
C PHE A 131 16.59 0.10 -1.58
N TYR A 132 15.80 -0.19 -0.55
CA TYR A 132 15.77 0.61 0.67
C TYR A 132 16.46 -0.06 1.85
N THR A 133 16.58 -1.38 1.84
CA THR A 133 16.94 -2.14 3.05
C THR A 133 18.24 -2.90 2.93
N ARG A 134 18.80 -3.03 1.71
CA ARG A 134 20.04 -3.78 1.42
C ARG A 134 21.26 -3.34 2.23
N HIS A 135 21.29 -2.09 2.68
CA HIS A 135 22.36 -1.56 3.54
C HIS A 135 22.17 -1.85 5.03
N HIS A 136 21.00 -2.36 5.44
CA HIS A 136 20.66 -2.68 6.82
C HIS A 136 20.75 -4.19 7.04
N LYS A 137 21.97 -4.69 7.32
CA LYS A 137 22.37 -6.12 7.40
C LYS A 137 21.48 -7.06 8.26
N ARG A 138 20.47 -6.55 8.99
CA ARG A 138 19.53 -7.33 9.83
C ARG A 138 18.10 -6.77 9.87
N LEU A 139 17.69 -5.91 8.92
CA LEU A 139 16.34 -5.32 8.98
C LEU A 139 15.23 -6.39 8.89
N TRP A 140 15.47 -7.48 8.16
CA TRP A 140 14.51 -8.57 7.97
C TRP A 140 14.14 -9.24 9.30
N LYS A 141 15.10 -9.38 10.23
CA LYS A 141 14.84 -9.87 11.59
C LYS A 141 13.94 -8.94 12.39
N ARG A 142 14.09 -7.61 12.22
CA ARG A 142 13.21 -6.63 12.86
C ARG A 142 11.81 -6.62 12.28
N LEU A 143 11.67 -7.05 11.03
CA LEU A 143 10.40 -7.27 10.35
C LEU A 143 9.86 -8.69 10.57
N HIS A 144 10.46 -9.49 11.46
CA HIS A 144 10.02 -10.87 11.74
C HIS A 144 9.93 -11.77 10.50
N LEU A 145 10.75 -11.51 9.48
CA LEU A 145 10.87 -12.36 8.32
C LEU A 145 11.74 -13.59 8.66
N PRO A 146 11.48 -14.76 8.06
CA PRO A 146 12.28 -15.96 8.28
C PRO A 146 13.65 -15.86 7.59
N GLU A 147 13.71 -15.14 6.47
CA GLU A 147 14.91 -14.93 5.67
C GLU A 147 14.86 -13.58 4.95
N GLN A 148 15.90 -13.27 4.16
CA GLN A 148 15.90 -12.08 3.32
C GLN A 148 14.97 -12.29 2.12
N PRO A 149 14.06 -11.34 1.83
CA PRO A 149 13.26 -11.36 0.62
C PRO A 149 14.12 -11.47 -0.64
N THR A 150 13.72 -12.38 -1.51
CA THR A 150 14.22 -12.59 -2.86
C THR A 150 13.05 -12.73 -3.83
N LYS A 151 13.33 -12.67 -5.12
CA LYS A 151 12.34 -12.99 -6.17
C LYS A 151 11.77 -14.40 -6.01
N GLN A 152 12.62 -15.37 -5.66
CA GLN A 152 12.22 -16.75 -5.42
C GLN A 152 11.27 -16.86 -4.22
N SER A 153 11.65 -16.29 -3.07
CA SER A 153 10.79 -16.33 -1.89
C SER A 153 9.46 -15.58 -2.15
N TYR A 154 9.48 -14.52 -2.96
CA TYR A 154 8.26 -13.82 -3.36
C TYR A 154 7.32 -14.71 -4.18
N GLU A 155 7.85 -15.40 -5.20
CA GLU A 155 7.10 -16.35 -6.02
C GLU A 155 6.52 -17.49 -5.19
N GLU A 156 7.31 -18.08 -4.30
CA GLU A 156 6.89 -19.14 -3.38
C GLU A 156 5.78 -18.64 -2.44
N ASN A 157 5.95 -17.45 -1.86
CA ASN A 157 4.94 -16.86 -0.98
C ASN A 157 3.64 -16.59 -1.73
N LEU A 158 3.69 -15.97 -2.91
CA LEU A 158 2.51 -15.67 -3.72
C LEU A 158 1.78 -16.94 -4.13
N THR A 159 2.52 -17.97 -4.56
CA THR A 159 1.96 -19.30 -4.88
C THR A 159 1.25 -19.91 -3.68
N ARG A 160 1.86 -19.86 -2.49
CA ARG A 160 1.25 -20.37 -1.25
C ARG A 160 0.01 -19.57 -0.83
N ILE A 161 0.02 -18.25 -1.01
CA ILE A 161 -1.16 -17.40 -0.77
C ILE A 161 -2.31 -17.88 -1.65
N VAL A 162 -2.10 -17.99 -2.96
CA VAL A 162 -3.14 -18.40 -3.91
C VAL A 162 -3.67 -19.79 -3.60
N LYS A 163 -2.78 -20.78 -3.40
CA LYS A 163 -3.19 -22.16 -3.05
C LYS A 163 -4.02 -22.21 -1.78
N THR A 164 -3.56 -21.55 -0.72
CA THR A 164 -4.27 -21.52 0.56
C THR A 164 -5.66 -20.88 0.42
N LEU A 165 -5.77 -19.80 -0.35
CA LEU A 165 -7.05 -19.14 -0.60
C LEU A 165 -7.98 -20.00 -1.48
N LYS A 166 -7.47 -20.69 -2.50
CA LYS A 166 -8.28 -21.63 -3.30
C LYS A 166 -8.80 -22.80 -2.47
N GLU A 167 -7.98 -23.34 -1.58
CA GLU A 167 -8.37 -24.43 -0.69
C GLU A 167 -9.44 -23.99 0.32
N LYS A 168 -9.24 -22.82 0.93
CA LYS A 168 -10.04 -22.39 2.10
C LYS A 168 -11.17 -21.42 1.79
N ALA A 169 -11.15 -20.80 0.62
CA ALA A 169 -12.20 -19.93 0.09
C ALA A 169 -12.59 -20.40 -1.33
N ALA A 170 -12.87 -21.70 -1.49
CA ALA A 170 -13.04 -22.37 -2.78
C ALA A 170 -14.11 -21.78 -3.72
N LYS A 171 -15.03 -20.96 -3.19
CA LYS A 171 -16.07 -20.27 -3.98
C LYS A 171 -15.63 -18.90 -4.50
N ALA A 172 -14.53 -18.35 -3.97
CA ALA A 172 -14.07 -17.01 -4.32
C ALA A 172 -13.42 -16.98 -5.70
N LYS A 173 -13.80 -16.01 -6.53
CA LYS A 173 -13.03 -15.66 -7.73
C LYS A 173 -11.79 -14.86 -7.29
N ILE A 174 -10.60 -15.33 -7.63
CA ILE A 174 -9.33 -14.73 -7.24
C ILE A 174 -8.69 -14.00 -8.43
N ALA A 175 -8.20 -12.78 -8.19
CA ALA A 175 -7.41 -12.02 -9.14
C ALA A 175 -6.09 -11.54 -8.52
N LEU A 176 -4.99 -11.69 -9.27
CA LEU A 176 -3.69 -11.13 -8.95
C LEU A 176 -3.46 -9.87 -9.79
N CYS A 177 -3.26 -8.74 -9.13
CA CYS A 177 -2.81 -7.51 -9.79
C CYS A 177 -1.30 -7.58 -10.00
N SER A 178 -0.81 -7.26 -11.21
CA SER A 178 0.59 -6.91 -11.36
C SER A 178 0.95 -5.68 -10.52
N LEU A 179 2.24 -5.47 -10.27
CA LEU A 179 2.66 -4.37 -9.42
C LEU A 179 2.51 -3.03 -10.15
N PRO A 180 2.01 -1.98 -9.50
CA PRO A 180 2.22 -0.62 -9.97
C PRO A 180 3.69 -0.34 -10.28
N ILE A 181 3.92 0.58 -11.20
CA ILE A 181 5.27 1.06 -11.50
C ILE A 181 5.94 1.62 -10.24
N LEU A 182 7.23 1.33 -10.07
CA LEU A 182 8.05 1.89 -9.01
C LEU A 182 8.91 3.01 -9.56
N GLY A 183 8.51 4.22 -9.23
CA GLY A 183 8.93 5.43 -9.91
C GLY A 183 8.42 5.55 -11.34
N GLU A 184 8.76 6.65 -11.99
CA GLU A 184 8.23 6.99 -13.34
C GLU A 184 9.34 7.25 -14.36
N LYS A 185 10.53 6.70 -14.12
CA LYS A 185 11.67 6.72 -15.04
C LYS A 185 11.94 5.30 -15.48
N GLU A 186 11.58 4.95 -16.73
CA GLU A 186 11.68 3.58 -17.24
C GLU A 186 13.10 2.99 -17.08
N GLN A 187 14.13 3.81 -17.26
CA GLN A 187 15.53 3.41 -17.12
C GLN A 187 15.98 3.14 -15.68
N HIS A 188 15.17 3.46 -14.68
CA HIS A 188 15.53 3.26 -13.28
C HIS A 188 15.38 1.77 -12.89
N PRO A 189 16.35 1.17 -12.17
CA PRO A 189 16.27 -0.24 -11.79
C PRO A 189 14.98 -0.63 -11.05
N ALA A 190 14.48 0.21 -10.15
CA ALA A 190 13.21 -0.05 -9.46
C ALA A 190 12.01 -0.22 -10.42
N PHE A 191 11.97 0.53 -11.51
CA PHE A 191 10.94 0.41 -12.53
C PHE A 191 11.02 -0.94 -13.25
N GLN A 192 12.24 -1.35 -13.62
CA GLN A 192 12.51 -2.64 -14.26
C GLN A 192 12.23 -3.83 -13.34
N GLU A 193 12.50 -3.67 -12.04
CA GLU A 193 12.16 -4.66 -11.03
C GLU A 193 10.64 -4.79 -10.84
N ALA A 194 9.88 -3.69 -10.89
CA ALA A 194 8.42 -3.77 -10.89
C ALA A 194 7.88 -4.57 -12.10
N ILE A 195 8.47 -4.40 -13.30
CA ILE A 195 8.15 -5.23 -14.48
C ILE A 195 8.51 -6.70 -14.24
N THR A 196 9.68 -6.95 -13.67
CA THR A 196 10.18 -8.31 -13.42
C THR A 196 9.28 -9.07 -12.44
N TYR A 197 8.92 -8.44 -11.32
CA TYR A 197 7.99 -9.02 -10.37
C TYR A 197 6.58 -9.18 -10.95
N SER A 198 6.14 -8.25 -11.82
CA SER A 198 4.86 -8.38 -12.52
C SER A 198 4.79 -9.63 -13.41
N ARG A 199 5.89 -9.99 -14.07
CA ARG A 199 5.98 -11.25 -14.82
C ARG A 199 5.93 -12.50 -13.93
N ILE A 200 6.48 -12.41 -12.72
CA ILE A 200 6.34 -13.49 -11.72
C ILE A 200 4.86 -13.63 -11.32
N ILE A 201 4.16 -12.51 -11.10
CA ILE A 201 2.73 -12.52 -10.79
C ILE A 201 1.92 -13.13 -11.94
N GLU A 202 2.19 -12.74 -13.18
CA GLU A 202 1.55 -13.31 -14.38
C GLU A 202 1.78 -14.83 -14.47
N LYS A 203 3.01 -15.28 -14.23
CA LYS A 203 3.37 -16.71 -14.19
C LYS A 203 2.53 -17.44 -13.13
N VAL A 204 2.52 -16.96 -11.88
CA VAL A 204 1.76 -17.58 -10.79
C VAL A 204 0.26 -17.58 -11.09
N ALA A 205 -0.28 -16.48 -11.64
CA ALA A 205 -1.69 -16.39 -12.02
C ALA A 205 -2.06 -17.49 -13.03
N LYS A 206 -1.21 -17.67 -14.05
CA LYS A 206 -1.39 -18.69 -15.09
C LYS A 206 -1.26 -20.11 -14.54
N GLU A 207 -0.23 -20.39 -13.75
CA GLU A 207 0.02 -21.73 -13.19
C GLU A 207 -1.07 -22.15 -12.20
N GLU A 208 -1.59 -21.21 -11.41
CA GLU A 208 -2.65 -21.47 -10.44
C GLU A 208 -4.07 -21.30 -11.00
N GLY A 209 -4.21 -20.89 -12.27
CA GLY A 209 -5.49 -20.72 -12.93
C GLY A 209 -6.39 -19.65 -12.29
N VAL A 210 -5.80 -18.54 -11.86
CA VAL A 210 -6.52 -17.36 -11.32
C VAL A 210 -6.40 -16.18 -12.28
N ALA A 211 -7.27 -15.17 -12.12
CA ALA A 211 -7.24 -14.02 -13.02
C ALA A 211 -5.97 -13.18 -12.82
N TYR A 212 -5.46 -12.63 -13.92
CA TYR A 212 -4.36 -11.68 -13.92
C TYR A 212 -4.90 -10.29 -14.30
N LEU A 213 -4.62 -9.27 -13.49
CA LEU A 213 -4.97 -7.89 -13.75
C LEU A 213 -3.70 -7.10 -14.13
N PRO A 214 -3.58 -6.63 -15.39
CA PRO A 214 -2.35 -6.04 -15.95
C PRO A 214 -2.13 -4.57 -15.54
N VAL A 215 -2.07 -4.29 -14.23
CA VAL A 215 -1.87 -2.95 -13.67
C VAL A 215 -0.57 -2.30 -14.14
N ASN A 216 0.55 -3.02 -14.08
CA ASN A 216 1.87 -2.55 -14.49
C ASN A 216 1.87 -2.09 -15.96
N GLU A 217 1.28 -2.92 -16.81
CA GLU A 217 1.21 -2.74 -18.25
C GLU A 217 0.35 -1.51 -18.61
N GLU A 218 -0.82 -1.37 -17.99
CA GLU A 218 -1.69 -0.21 -18.17
C GLU A 218 -1.02 1.09 -17.68
N MET A 219 -0.31 1.04 -16.54
CA MET A 219 0.45 2.19 -16.04
C MET A 219 1.61 2.56 -16.97
N ILE A 220 2.34 1.60 -17.51
CA ILE A 220 3.41 1.84 -18.50
C ILE A 220 2.82 2.44 -19.77
N ALA A 221 1.73 1.88 -20.29
CA ALA A 221 1.06 2.38 -21.48
C ALA A 221 0.58 3.83 -21.28
N TYR A 222 0.03 4.14 -20.09
CA TYR A 222 -0.35 5.50 -19.75
C TYR A 222 0.85 6.44 -19.66
N LEU A 223 1.93 6.03 -18.98
CA LEU A 223 3.11 6.86 -18.75
C LEU A 223 3.84 7.19 -20.07
N ARG A 224 3.88 6.27 -21.02
CA ARG A 224 4.45 6.51 -22.37
C ARG A 224 3.69 7.60 -23.14
N LYS A 225 2.37 7.67 -22.97
CA LYS A 225 1.52 8.71 -23.55
C LYS A 225 1.55 10.01 -22.75
N ASN A 226 1.80 9.93 -21.44
CA ASN A 226 1.77 11.04 -20.50
C ASN A 226 3.05 11.07 -19.63
N PRO A 227 4.22 11.41 -20.22
CA PRO A 227 5.49 11.29 -19.52
C PRO A 227 5.56 12.12 -18.24
N SER A 228 6.18 11.54 -17.22
CA SER A 228 6.43 12.20 -15.95
C SER A 228 7.29 13.46 -16.12
N LYS A 229 7.00 14.48 -15.31
CA LYS A 229 7.87 15.66 -15.14
C LYS A 229 8.71 15.54 -13.86
N SER A 230 8.63 14.42 -13.15
CA SER A 230 9.29 14.24 -11.87
C SER A 230 10.80 14.23 -12.04
N LYS A 231 11.45 15.16 -11.34
CA LYS A 231 12.91 15.25 -11.32
C LYS A 231 13.52 14.38 -10.21
N PHE A 232 12.71 13.83 -9.32
CA PHE A 232 13.18 13.05 -8.19
C PHE A 232 13.78 11.71 -8.62
N ASN A 233 14.81 11.29 -7.90
CA ASN A 233 15.33 9.92 -8.00
C ASN A 233 14.57 9.03 -7.02
N TYR A 234 14.62 7.73 -7.26
CA TYR A 234 13.98 6.74 -6.40
C TYR A 234 14.63 6.76 -5.01
N SER A 235 13.87 7.07 -3.97
CA SER A 235 14.39 7.22 -2.62
C SER A 235 13.28 7.20 -1.59
N ILE A 236 13.49 6.46 -0.50
CA ILE A 236 12.60 6.44 0.66
C ILE A 236 12.37 7.83 1.26
N ARG A 237 13.33 8.76 1.12
CA ARG A 237 13.20 10.15 1.59
C ARG A 237 12.04 10.89 0.93
N LEU A 238 11.63 10.49 -0.27
CA LEU A 238 10.50 11.13 -0.94
C LEU A 238 9.16 10.71 -0.31
N VAL A 239 9.06 9.46 0.17
CA VAL A 239 7.91 8.97 0.94
C VAL A 239 7.79 9.77 2.24
N GLU A 240 8.90 9.93 2.99
CA GLU A 240 8.92 10.74 4.22
C GLU A 240 8.47 12.18 3.95
N ARG A 241 8.93 12.76 2.83
CA ARG A 241 8.55 14.11 2.41
C ARG A 241 7.07 14.20 2.04
N ALA A 242 6.51 13.19 1.36
CA ALA A 242 5.09 13.14 1.02
C ALA A 242 4.23 12.99 2.28
N ILE A 243 4.63 12.14 3.24
CA ILE A 243 4.00 12.01 4.56
C ILE A 243 3.99 13.35 5.28
N TYR A 244 5.10 14.08 5.30
CA TYR A 244 5.15 15.43 5.89
C TYR A 244 4.15 16.37 5.22
N HIS A 245 4.10 16.41 3.88
CA HIS A 245 3.14 17.25 3.17
C HIS A 245 1.68 16.86 3.46
N ARG A 246 1.38 15.57 3.55
CA ARG A 246 0.04 15.05 3.82
C ARG A 246 -0.40 15.34 5.25
N TYR A 247 0.41 14.99 6.25
CA TYR A 247 -0.02 14.98 7.64
C TYR A 247 0.24 16.30 8.38
N ILE A 248 1.35 16.98 8.06
CA ILE A 248 1.72 18.26 8.71
C ILE A 248 1.14 19.43 7.93
N ARG A 249 1.30 19.43 6.59
CA ARG A 249 0.78 20.52 5.74
C ARG A 249 -0.64 20.32 5.24
N LYS A 250 -1.28 19.20 5.58
CA LYS A 250 -2.66 18.85 5.21
C LYS A 250 -2.94 18.94 3.71
N GLN A 251 -1.92 18.71 2.88
CA GLN A 251 -2.07 18.76 1.43
C GLN A 251 -2.76 17.48 0.93
N ASP A 252 -3.52 17.62 -0.15
CA ASP A 252 -4.05 16.46 -0.86
C ASP A 252 -2.93 15.70 -1.59
N LEU A 253 -3.09 14.38 -1.72
CA LEU A 253 -2.10 13.54 -2.40
C LEU A 253 -1.92 13.92 -3.89
N ASP A 254 -2.95 14.42 -4.57
CA ASP A 254 -2.83 14.89 -5.96
C ASP A 254 -2.07 16.22 -6.04
N GLU A 255 -2.22 17.10 -5.04
CA GLU A 255 -1.41 18.31 -4.94
C GLU A 255 0.07 17.97 -4.74
N ILE A 256 0.36 16.97 -3.91
CA ILE A 256 1.72 16.46 -3.68
C ILE A 256 2.29 15.86 -4.97
N SER A 257 1.51 15.00 -5.64
CA SER A 257 1.87 14.40 -6.94
C SER A 257 2.23 15.47 -7.97
N LYS A 258 1.34 16.46 -8.19
CA LYS A 258 1.56 17.58 -9.11
C LYS A 258 2.78 18.41 -8.73
N LYS A 259 2.98 18.68 -7.44
CA LYS A 259 4.14 19.41 -6.92
C LYS A 259 5.44 18.66 -7.18
N PHE A 260 5.45 17.34 -7.07
CA PHE A 260 6.62 16.52 -7.34
C PHE A 260 6.78 16.14 -8.81
N GLY A 261 5.80 16.48 -9.64
CA GLY A 261 5.83 16.32 -11.09
C GLY A 261 5.46 14.92 -11.58
N PHE A 262 4.82 14.11 -10.73
CA PHE A 262 4.42 12.74 -11.08
C PHE A 262 3.15 12.72 -11.93
N SER A 263 3.00 11.68 -12.76
CA SER A 263 1.84 11.42 -13.61
C SER A 263 0.84 10.45 -12.95
N LEU A 264 1.34 9.45 -12.23
CA LEU A 264 0.60 8.33 -11.65
C LEU A 264 0.86 8.14 -10.15
N LEU A 265 2.03 8.59 -9.65
CA LEU A 265 2.47 8.37 -8.28
C LEU A 265 2.48 9.68 -7.47
N THR A 266 2.72 9.59 -6.16
CA THR A 266 2.90 10.75 -5.28
C THR A 266 4.34 10.87 -4.78
N ASP A 267 5.04 9.75 -4.62
CA ASP A 267 6.34 9.68 -3.94
C ASP A 267 7.27 8.56 -4.43
N GLN A 268 7.12 8.15 -5.69
CA GLN A 268 7.72 6.96 -6.33
C GLN A 268 7.05 5.62 -6.00
N ILE A 269 6.11 5.57 -5.06
CA ILE A 269 5.44 4.31 -4.68
C ILE A 269 3.93 4.47 -4.67
N HIS A 270 3.42 5.42 -3.90
CA HIS A 270 2.00 5.53 -3.63
C HIS A 270 1.26 6.20 -4.78
N LEU A 271 0.01 5.79 -4.99
CA LEU A 271 -0.79 6.21 -6.14
C LEU A 271 -1.36 7.62 -5.93
N ASN A 272 -1.38 8.40 -7.02
CA ASN A 272 -2.27 9.54 -7.14
C ASN A 272 -3.65 9.06 -7.66
N SER A 273 -4.59 9.99 -7.86
CA SER A 273 -5.95 9.64 -8.29
C SER A 273 -5.96 8.94 -9.65
N LYS A 274 -5.04 9.27 -10.56
CA LYS A 274 -4.98 8.64 -11.88
C LYS A 274 -4.41 7.22 -11.79
N GLY A 275 -3.37 7.01 -10.99
CA GLY A 275 -2.84 5.67 -10.71
C GLY A 275 -3.89 4.77 -10.07
N ALA A 276 -4.60 5.28 -9.06
CA ALA A 276 -5.68 4.55 -8.40
C ALA A 276 -6.85 4.25 -9.35
N GLU A 277 -7.17 5.15 -10.29
CA GLU A 277 -8.20 4.92 -11.31
C GLU A 277 -7.85 3.76 -12.26
N ILE A 278 -6.59 3.66 -12.68
CA ILE A 278 -6.14 2.54 -13.54
C ILE A 278 -6.37 1.20 -12.84
N VAL A 279 -5.96 1.07 -11.57
CA VAL A 279 -6.19 -0.15 -10.78
C VAL A 279 -7.69 -0.42 -10.63
N ALA A 280 -8.47 0.61 -10.30
CA ALA A 280 -9.91 0.48 -10.09
C ALA A 280 -10.64 0.00 -11.35
N ASN A 281 -10.28 0.49 -12.53
CA ASN A 281 -10.91 0.06 -13.78
C ASN A 281 -10.72 -1.44 -14.02
N LEU A 282 -9.49 -1.94 -13.86
CA LEU A 282 -9.18 -3.37 -14.02
C LEU A 282 -9.95 -4.24 -13.02
N VAL A 283 -10.06 -3.79 -11.77
CA VAL A 283 -10.89 -4.48 -10.76
C VAL A 283 -12.36 -4.44 -11.15
N CYS A 284 -12.88 -3.30 -11.59
CA CYS A 284 -14.28 -3.18 -11.99
C CYS A 284 -14.63 -4.13 -13.13
N ASP A 285 -13.75 -4.28 -14.12
CA ASP A 285 -13.96 -5.18 -15.25
C ASP A 285 -14.00 -6.64 -14.78
N PHE A 286 -13.07 -7.04 -13.92
CA PHE A 286 -13.08 -8.37 -13.31
C PHE A 286 -14.33 -8.67 -12.46
N LEU A 287 -14.85 -7.67 -11.73
CA LEU A 287 -16.07 -7.83 -10.93
C LEU A 287 -17.35 -7.90 -11.79
N ARG A 288 -17.30 -7.39 -13.03
CA ARG A 288 -18.42 -7.37 -13.99
C ARG A 288 -18.49 -8.62 -14.86
N ASP A 289 -17.38 -9.33 -15.04
CA ASP A 289 -17.29 -10.61 -15.78
C ASP A 289 -17.98 -11.77 -15.01
N GLU A 290 -19.22 -11.54 -14.57
CA GLU A 290 -20.12 -12.51 -13.91
C GLU A 290 -20.76 -13.48 -14.89
#